data_AF-A0A1M6DZW9-F1
#
_entry.id   AF-A0A1M6DZW9-F1
#
_cell.length_a   1.000
_cell.length_b   1.000
_cell.length_c   1.000
_cell.angle_alpha   90.00
_cell.angle_beta   90.00
_cell.angle_gamma   90.00
#
_symmetry.space_group_name_H-M   'P 1'
#
loop_
_entity.id
_entity.type
_entity.pdbx_description
1 polymer ?
#
loop_
_entity_poly.entity_id
_entity_poly.type
_entity_poly.pdbx_seq_one_letter_code
_entity_poly.pdbx_strand_id
1 'polypeptide(L)'
;MAKDEYGLTPKQRAFCDYYIANHGNATQAAKDAGYNCKSDLAFRSQGTENLTKPNIVAYLDLVSKEAAAKRLVGKDEALEILSGIARGQKDPNSEDEVPYSVRAKAAELLLKVYGAFIDKVEISGNVGIAAELDEAWRRVKEHDKD
;
A
#
# COMPACT_ATOMS: atom_id res chain seq x y z
N MET A 1 29.48 18.12 5.26
CA MET A 1 28.22 18.29 6.02
C MET A 1 27.80 16.93 6.52
N ALA A 2 27.39 16.82 7.79
CA ALA A 2 26.88 15.55 8.32
C ALA A 2 25.59 15.16 7.57
N LYS A 3 25.47 13.88 7.22
CA LYS A 3 24.22 13.31 6.72
C LYS A 3 23.37 12.90 7.92
N ASP A 4 22.06 12.90 7.74
CA ASP A 4 21.12 12.37 8.74
C ASP A 4 21.07 10.83 8.72
N GLU A 5 20.18 10.27 9.55
CA GLU A 5 19.95 8.82 9.67
C GLU A 5 19.48 8.14 8.36
N TYR A 6 18.96 8.92 7.41
CA TYR A 6 18.51 8.44 6.08
C TYR A 6 19.56 8.72 4.99
N GLY A 7 20.74 9.19 5.37
CA GLY A 7 21.81 9.51 4.42
C GLY A 7 21.55 10.76 3.58
N LEU A 8 20.65 11.64 4.01
CA LEU A 8 20.36 12.92 3.37
C LEU A 8 21.20 14.03 4.01
N THR A 9 21.66 14.96 3.17
CA THR A 9 22.21 16.23 3.66
C THR A 9 21.08 17.17 4.09
N PRO A 10 21.34 18.18 4.94
CA PRO A 10 20.31 19.13 5.37
C PRO A 10 19.55 19.78 4.21
N LYS A 11 20.25 20.08 3.10
CA LYS A 11 19.65 20.63 1.88
C LYS A 11 18.76 19.63 1.14
N GLN A 12 19.12 18.35 1.13
CA GLN A 12 18.30 17.30 0.53
C GLN A 12 17.06 17.00 1.38
N ARG A 13 17.17 17.05 2.71
CA ARG A 13 16.03 16.96 3.62
C ARG A 13 15.04 18.11 3.37
N ALA A 14 15.53 19.35 3.36
CA ALA A 14 14.71 20.51 3.03
C ALA A 14 14.01 20.38 1.65
N PHE A 15 14.72 19.86 0.64
CA PHE A 15 14.12 19.57 -0.66
C PHE A 15 12.93 18.61 -0.56
N CYS A 16 13.08 17.51 0.19
CA CYS A 16 12.00 16.54 0.38
C CYS A 16 10.80 17.17 1.07
N ASP A 17 11.05 17.95 2.13
CA ASP A 17 10.00 18.61 2.92
C ASP A 17 9.21 19.60 2.05
N TYR A 18 9.88 20.45 1.27
CA TYR A 18 9.22 21.37 0.35
C TYR A 18 8.51 20.66 -0.80
N TYR A 19 9.09 19.57 -1.32
CA TYR A 19 8.49 18.78 -2.39
C TYR A 19 7.17 18.14 -1.98
N ILE A 20 7.08 17.68 -0.73
CA ILE A 20 5.84 17.15 -0.15
C ILE A 20 4.85 18.30 0.10
N ALA A 21 5.32 19.40 0.71
CA ALA A 21 4.48 20.54 1.06
C ALA A 21 3.84 21.24 -0.16
N ASN A 22 4.54 21.25 -1.30
CA ASN A 22 4.09 21.90 -2.53
C ASN A 22 3.41 20.95 -3.54
N HIS A 23 2.98 19.77 -3.09
CA HIS A 23 2.28 18.77 -3.91
C HIS A 23 3.08 18.26 -5.12
N GLY A 24 4.40 18.12 -5.00
CA GLY A 24 5.24 17.44 -5.98
C GLY A 24 5.89 18.36 -7.03
N ASN A 25 6.03 19.66 -6.74
CA ASN A 25 6.73 20.59 -7.62
C ASN A 25 8.24 20.60 -7.31
N ALA A 26 9.02 19.87 -8.11
CA ALA A 26 10.47 19.72 -7.93
C ALA A 26 11.25 21.03 -8.12
N THR A 27 10.82 21.87 -9.07
CA THR A 27 11.48 23.15 -9.35
C THR A 27 11.34 24.10 -8.18
N GLN A 28 10.13 24.23 -7.64
CA GLN A 28 9.85 25.09 -6.49
C GLN A 28 10.54 24.55 -5.23
N ALA A 29 10.51 23.23 -5.02
CA ALA A 29 11.20 22.60 -3.90
C ALA A 29 12.73 22.84 -3.94
N ALA A 30 13.35 22.85 -5.13
CA ALA A 30 14.77 23.17 -5.27
C ALA A 30 15.08 24.64 -4.98
N LYS A 31 14.17 25.57 -5.33
CA LYS A 31 14.29 26.99 -4.96
C LYS A 31 14.24 27.18 -3.45
N ASP A 32 13.21 26.61 -2.83
CA ASP A 32 12.94 26.79 -1.39
C ASP A 32 13.96 26.06 -0.52
N ALA A 33 14.50 24.93 -0.97
CA ALA A 33 15.60 24.24 -0.31
C ALA A 33 16.96 24.97 -0.42
N GLY A 34 17.03 26.09 -1.15
CA GLY A 34 18.23 26.93 -1.24
C GLY A 34 19.32 26.36 -2.15
N TYR A 35 18.97 25.67 -3.23
CA TYR A 35 19.96 25.33 -4.27
C TYR A 35 20.43 26.60 -4.98
N ASN A 36 21.74 26.67 -5.28
CA ASN A 36 22.31 27.85 -5.94
C ASN A 36 22.28 27.66 -7.46
N CYS A 37 21.13 27.94 -8.06
CA CYS A 37 20.92 27.84 -9.50
C CYS A 37 20.70 29.24 -10.09
N LYS A 38 21.26 29.49 -11.29
CA LYS A 38 21.22 30.81 -11.94
C LYS A 38 19.95 31.06 -12.77
N SER A 39 19.12 30.05 -12.97
CA SER A 39 17.91 30.13 -13.80
C SER A 39 16.90 29.06 -13.40
N ASP A 40 15.64 29.26 -13.78
CA ASP A 40 14.55 28.31 -13.56
C ASP A 40 14.79 26.96 -14.23
N LEU A 41 15.43 26.95 -15.40
CA LEU A 41 15.82 25.72 -16.08
C LEU A 41 16.84 24.92 -15.24
N ALA A 42 17.80 25.61 -14.61
CA ALA A 42 18.76 24.98 -13.73
C ALA A 42 18.10 24.43 -12.45
N PHE A 43 17.13 25.15 -11.87
CA PHE A 43 16.33 24.64 -10.74
C PHE A 43 15.52 23.40 -11.11
N ARG A 44 14.91 23.40 -12.31
CA ARG A 44 14.19 22.23 -12.82
C ARG A 44 15.13 21.03 -12.96
N SER A 45 16.30 21.23 -13.58
CA SER A 45 17.31 20.18 -13.72
C SER A 45 17.76 19.64 -12.37
N GLN A 46 18.01 20.52 -11.40
CA GLN A 46 18.41 20.13 -10.05
C GLN A 46 17.32 19.35 -9.31
N GLY A 47 16.06 19.76 -9.46
CA GLY A 47 14.90 19.06 -8.91
C GLY A 47 14.76 17.65 -9.50
N THR A 48 14.86 17.51 -10.82
CA THR A 48 14.83 16.20 -11.49
C THR A 48 15.99 15.31 -11.05
N GLU A 49 17.21 15.85 -10.95
CA GLU A 49 18.38 15.12 -10.47
C GLU A 49 18.20 14.67 -9.00
N ASN A 50 17.58 15.48 -8.16
CA ASN A 50 17.29 15.06 -6.79
C ASN A 50 16.29 13.90 -6.74
N LEU A 51 15.28 13.90 -7.60
CA LEU A 51 14.30 12.81 -7.70
C LEU A 51 14.90 11.51 -8.27
N THR A 52 16.13 11.50 -8.78
CA THR A 52 16.82 10.26 -9.19
C THR A 52 17.79 9.73 -8.12
N LYS A 53 18.04 10.49 -7.04
CA LYS A 53 18.97 10.06 -5.99
C LYS A 53 18.31 9.00 -5.09
N PRO A 54 18.92 7.82 -4.92
CA PRO A 54 18.31 6.71 -4.17
C PRO A 54 17.86 7.09 -2.76
N ASN A 55 18.68 7.84 -2.02
CA ASN A 55 18.34 8.26 -0.65
C ASN A 55 17.12 9.19 -0.60
N ILE A 56 16.96 10.07 -1.60
CA ILE A 56 15.83 11.00 -1.69
C ILE A 56 14.56 10.25 -2.03
N VAL A 57 14.62 9.37 -3.03
CA VAL A 57 13.48 8.52 -3.44
C VAL A 57 13.04 7.64 -2.27
N ALA A 58 13.97 6.96 -1.62
CA ALA A 58 13.67 6.10 -0.48
C ALA A 58 12.99 6.87 0.67
N TYR A 59 13.44 8.09 0.96
CA TYR A 59 12.82 8.93 1.99
C TYR A 59 11.42 9.41 1.59
N LEU A 60 11.23 9.86 0.35
CA LEU A 60 9.90 10.26 -0.14
C LEU A 60 8.91 9.08 -0.13
N ASP A 61 9.36 7.89 -0.48
CA ASP A 61 8.55 6.67 -0.42
C ASP A 61 8.19 6.29 1.01
N LEU A 62 9.14 6.38 1.94
CA LEU A 62 8.91 6.14 3.37
C LEU A 62 7.83 7.09 3.89
N VAL A 63 8.01 8.40 3.70
CA VAL A 63 7.05 9.41 4.18
C VAL A 63 5.68 9.24 3.52
N SER A 64 5.64 8.90 2.23
CA SER A 64 4.38 8.64 1.53
C SER A 64 3.67 7.39 2.07
N LYS A 65 4.40 6.32 2.38
CA LYS A 65 3.86 5.10 3.00
C LYS A 65 3.36 5.35 4.42
N GLU A 66 4.11 6.11 5.21
CA GLU A 66 3.67 6.50 6.56
C GLU A 66 2.43 7.39 6.52
N ALA A 67 2.37 8.34 5.59
CA ALA A 67 1.21 9.19 5.40
C ALA A 67 -0.01 8.39 4.91
N ALA A 68 0.20 7.40 4.02
CA ALA A 68 -0.86 6.49 3.59
C ALA A 68 -1.33 5.58 4.73
N ALA A 69 -0.41 5.03 5.51
CA ALA A 69 -0.71 4.22 6.70
C ALA A 69 -1.46 5.00 7.77
N LYS A 70 -1.18 6.29 7.95
CA LYS A 70 -1.94 7.17 8.86
C LYS A 70 -3.33 7.55 8.34
N ARG A 71 -3.56 7.50 7.02
CA ARG A 71 -4.84 7.87 6.39
C ARG A 71 -5.77 6.69 6.20
N LEU A 72 -5.23 5.49 6.04
CA LEU A 72 -5.96 4.27 5.81
C LEU A 72 -6.01 3.45 7.10
N VAL A 73 -7.18 2.90 7.41
CA VAL A 73 -7.28 1.92 8.50
C VAL A 73 -6.51 0.67 8.07
N GLY A 74 -5.47 0.32 8.83
CA GLY A 74 -4.67 -0.89 8.59
C GLY A 74 -5.49 -2.16 8.83
N LYS A 75 -5.02 -3.32 8.36
CA LYS A 75 -5.72 -4.61 8.60
C LYS A 75 -5.85 -4.90 10.11
N ASP A 76 -4.79 -4.69 10.86
CA ASP A 76 -4.76 -4.95 12.30
C ASP A 76 -5.66 -3.97 13.08
N GLU A 77 -5.65 -2.69 12.70
CA GLU A 77 -6.53 -1.66 13.25
C GLU A 77 -8.00 -1.95 12.93
N ALA A 78 -8.31 -2.37 11.70
CA ALA A 78 -9.66 -2.77 11.31
C ALA A 78 -10.15 -3.97 12.15
N LEU A 79 -9.27 -4.94 12.42
CA LEU A 79 -9.57 -6.09 13.26
C LEU A 79 -9.78 -5.68 14.73
N GLU A 80 -9.00 -4.75 15.24
CA GLU A 80 -9.15 -4.20 16.59
C GLU A 80 -10.50 -3.48 16.74
N ILE A 81 -10.83 -2.60 15.79
CA ILE A 81 -12.12 -1.90 15.73
C ILE A 81 -13.28 -2.90 15.69
N LEU A 82 -13.24 -3.86 14.78
CA LEU A 82 -14.29 -4.90 14.67
C LEU A 82 -14.41 -5.72 15.96
N SER A 83 -13.29 -6.05 16.60
CA SER A 83 -13.28 -6.78 17.88
C SER A 83 -13.89 -5.96 19.01
N GLY A 84 -13.60 -4.66 19.07
CA GLY A 84 -14.21 -3.74 20.02
C GLY A 84 -15.73 -3.64 19.82
N ILE A 85 -16.16 -3.43 18.58
CA ILE A 85 -17.59 -3.38 18.22
C ILE A 85 -18.27 -4.70 18.58
N ALA A 86 -17.71 -5.86 18.24
CA ALA A 86 -18.29 -7.17 18.56
C ALA A 86 -18.47 -7.36 20.08
N ARG A 87 -17.51 -6.89 20.89
CA ARG A 87 -17.60 -6.89 22.35
C ARG A 87 -18.58 -5.88 22.92
N GLY A 88 -19.08 -4.94 22.11
CA GLY A 88 -19.95 -3.86 22.55
C GLY A 88 -19.21 -2.71 23.21
N GLN A 89 -17.92 -2.51 22.89
CA GLN A 89 -17.20 -1.31 23.32
C GLN A 89 -17.87 -0.09 22.69
N LYS A 90 -18.27 0.82 23.57
CA LYS A 90 -18.97 2.05 23.21
C LYS A 90 -17.99 3.10 22.69
N ASP A 91 -18.42 3.92 21.74
CA ASP A 91 -17.70 5.15 21.43
C ASP A 91 -17.74 6.06 22.67
N PRO A 92 -16.59 6.52 23.20
CA PRO A 92 -16.55 7.41 24.35
C PRO A 92 -17.31 8.73 24.13
N ASN A 93 -17.55 9.14 22.88
CA ASN A 93 -18.28 10.35 22.53
C ASN A 93 -19.78 10.11 22.27
N SER A 94 -20.24 8.86 22.34
CA SER A 94 -21.65 8.50 22.17
C SER A 94 -22.25 8.08 23.50
N GLU A 95 -23.50 8.47 23.72
CA GLU A 95 -24.30 7.99 24.86
C GLU A 95 -25.04 6.68 24.56
N ASP A 96 -25.10 6.26 23.29
CA ASP A 96 -25.82 5.07 22.88
C ASP A 96 -24.98 3.80 23.00
N GLU A 97 -25.60 2.71 23.43
CA GLU A 97 -24.97 1.39 23.35
C GLU A 97 -24.85 0.91 21.89
N VAL A 98 -23.82 0.11 21.60
CA VAL A 98 -23.69 -0.51 20.28
C VAL A 98 -24.83 -1.52 20.07
N PRO A 99 -25.73 -1.33 19.10
CA PRO A 99 -26.87 -2.21 18.89
C PRO A 99 -26.44 -3.66 18.64
N TYR A 100 -27.20 -4.62 19.15
CA TYR A 100 -26.88 -6.05 19.00
C TYR A 100 -26.68 -6.47 17.53
N SER A 101 -27.46 -5.92 16.60
CA SER A 101 -27.34 -6.18 15.17
C SER A 101 -25.97 -5.77 14.61
N VAL A 102 -25.43 -4.64 15.06
CA VAL A 102 -24.10 -4.14 14.66
C VAL A 102 -23.00 -5.05 15.24
N ARG A 103 -23.15 -5.47 16.50
CA ARG A 103 -22.23 -6.40 17.16
C ARG A 103 -22.19 -7.75 16.45
N ALA A 104 -23.35 -8.30 16.11
CA ALA A 104 -23.48 -9.54 15.36
C ALA A 104 -22.81 -9.42 13.97
N LYS A 105 -22.97 -8.27 13.30
CA LYS A 105 -22.31 -8.04 12.01
C LYS A 105 -20.79 -7.98 12.12
N ALA A 106 -20.27 -7.31 13.14
CA ALA A 106 -18.83 -7.27 13.39
C ALA A 106 -18.27 -8.67 13.67
N ALA A 107 -18.97 -9.49 14.47
CA ALA A 107 -18.59 -10.88 14.71
C ALA A 107 -18.61 -11.74 13.43
N GLU A 108 -19.62 -11.58 12.57
CA GLU A 108 -19.68 -12.26 11.26
C GLU A 108 -18.46 -11.90 10.38
N LEU A 109 -18.10 -10.61 10.31
CA LEU A 109 -16.95 -10.16 9.52
C LEU A 109 -15.64 -10.74 10.06
N LEU A 110 -15.45 -10.78 11.38
CA LEU A 110 -14.28 -11.42 12.00
C LEU A 110 -14.19 -12.92 11.64
N LEU A 111 -15.32 -13.63 11.73
CA LEU A 111 -15.39 -15.05 11.35
C LEU A 111 -15.06 -15.27 9.87
N LYS A 112 -15.49 -14.37 8.98
CA LYS A 112 -15.08 -14.41 7.55
C LYS A 112 -13.59 -14.20 7.38
N VAL A 113 -12.98 -13.27 8.12
CA VAL A 113 -11.52 -13.05 8.09
C VAL A 113 -10.77 -14.29 8.55
N TYR A 114 -11.26 -14.99 9.57
CA TYR A 114 -10.66 -16.25 10.05
C TYR A 114 -10.94 -17.46 9.16
N GLY A 115 -11.68 -17.29 8.06
CA GLY A 115 -12.06 -18.40 7.18
C GLY A 115 -12.99 -19.41 7.83
N ALA A 116 -13.75 -19.00 8.86
CA ALA A 116 -14.72 -19.88 9.53
C ALA A 116 -15.94 -20.19 8.64
N PHE A 117 -16.17 -19.40 7.59
CA PHE A 117 -17.17 -19.66 6.57
C PHE A 117 -16.52 -20.26 5.33
N ILE A 118 -17.07 -21.39 4.88
CA ILE A 118 -16.75 -21.97 3.57
C ILE A 118 -17.89 -21.60 2.64
N ASP A 119 -17.64 -20.68 1.72
CA ASP A 119 -18.59 -20.38 0.65
C ASP A 119 -18.49 -21.49 -0.40
N LYS A 120 -19.55 -22.29 -0.53
CA LYS A 120 -19.65 -23.29 -1.60
C LYS A 120 -19.87 -22.54 -2.92
N VAL A 121 -18.83 -22.45 -3.73
CA VAL A 121 -18.91 -21.91 -5.09
C VAL A 121 -19.16 -23.06 -6.07
N GLU A 122 -20.34 -23.09 -6.69
CA GLU A 122 -20.62 -24.00 -7.81
C GLU A 122 -20.14 -23.36 -9.11
N ILE A 123 -19.15 -23.97 -9.75
CA ILE A 123 -18.64 -23.55 -11.07
C ILE A 123 -19.18 -24.51 -12.11
N SER A 124 -20.14 -24.07 -12.93
CA SER A 124 -20.60 -24.81 -14.10
C SER A 124 -19.89 -24.29 -15.35
N GLY A 125 -18.98 -25.08 -15.89
CA GLY A 125 -18.29 -24.78 -17.14
C GLY A 125 -17.76 -26.06 -17.77
N ASN A 126 -17.77 -26.14 -19.10
CA ASN A 126 -17.14 -27.23 -19.82
C ASN A 126 -15.62 -27.01 -19.75
N VAL A 127 -14.98 -27.46 -18.66
CA VAL A 127 -13.52 -27.44 -18.56
C VAL A 127 -13.05 -28.49 -19.57
N GLY A 128 -12.40 -28.05 -20.65
CA GLY A 128 -11.92 -28.88 -21.76
C GLY A 128 -10.80 -29.86 -21.40
N ILE A 129 -10.79 -30.38 -20.17
CA ILE A 129 -9.77 -31.27 -19.61
C ILE A 129 -9.64 -32.53 -20.46
N ALA A 130 -10.74 -33.00 -21.06
CA ALA A 130 -10.73 -34.21 -21.89
C ALA A 130 -9.84 -34.08 -23.13
N ALA A 131 -9.83 -32.93 -23.81
CA ALA A 131 -9.03 -32.73 -25.01
C ALA A 131 -7.53 -32.63 -24.69
N GLU A 132 -7.19 -31.94 -23.60
CA GLU A 132 -5.79 -31.81 -23.15
C GLU A 132 -5.23 -33.12 -22.60
N LEU A 133 -6.05 -33.92 -21.91
CA LEU A 133 -5.66 -35.25 -21.42
C LEU A 133 -5.42 -36.22 -22.58
N ASP A 134 -6.31 -36.26 -23.58
CA ASP A 134 -6.16 -37.15 -24.74
C ASP A 134 -4.87 -36.83 -25.51
N GLU A 135 -4.54 -35.55 -25.67
CA GLU A 135 -3.31 -35.14 -26.34
C GLU A 135 -2.05 -35.46 -25.51
N ALA A 136 -2.10 -35.29 -24.18
CA ALA A 136 -1.01 -35.69 -23.28
C ALA A 136 -0.78 -37.21 -23.32
N TRP A 137 -1.84 -38.03 -23.28
CA TRP A 137 -1.75 -39.48 -23.41
C TRP A 137 -1.18 -39.91 -24.76
N ARG A 138 -1.51 -39.19 -25.83
CA ARG A 138 -0.98 -39.47 -27.16
C ARG A 138 0.52 -39.20 -27.24
N ARG A 139 1.00 -38.10 -26.66
CA ARG A 139 2.44 -37.76 -26.59
C ARG A 139 3.25 -38.78 -25.80
N VAL A 140 2.72 -39.27 -24.67
CA VAL A 140 3.38 -40.34 -23.88
C VAL A 140 3.53 -41.61 -24.70
N LYS A 141 2.47 -42.03 -25.42
CA LYS A 141 2.52 -43.24 -26.27
C LYS A 141 3.42 -43.13 -27.50
N GLU A 142 3.71 -41.90 -27.96
CA GLU A 142 4.64 -41.66 -29.06
C GLU A 142 6.10 -41.71 -28.58
N HIS A 143 6.39 -41.29 -27.35
CA HIS A 143 7.73 -41.32 -26.75
C HIS A 143 8.19 -42.73 -26.32
N ASP A 144 7.27 -43.65 -26.03
CA ASP A 144 7.59 -45.05 -25.67
C ASP A 144 7.86 -45.96 -26.90
N LYS A 145 7.90 -45.40 -28.12
CA LYS A 145 8.12 -46.13 -29.38
C LYS A 145 9.53 -46.00 -29.96
N ASP A 146 10.40 -45.24 -29.31
CA ASP A 146 11.85 -45.12 -29.61
C ASP A 146 12.68 -45.94 -28.61
#